data_AF-A0A959UQE4-F1
#
_entry.id   AF-A0A959UQE4-F1
#
_cell.length_a   1.000
_cell.length_b   1.000
_cell.length_c   1.000
_cell.angle_alpha   90.00
_cell.angle_beta   90.00
_cell.angle_gamma   90.00
#
_symmetry.space_group_name_H-M   'P 1'
#
loop_
_entity.id
_entity.type
_entity.pdbx_description
1 polymer ?
#
loop_
_entity_poly.entity_id
_entity_poly.type
_entity_poly.pdbx_seq_one_letter_code
_entity_poly.pdbx_strand_id
1 'polypeptide(L)'
;VHVNNIRRQTGIHCDIWMENKLENTDFKAGFAGIKPNFEKERIDKQSTLAKLKMPLYYARNFLVNPAYINPSIPDTYSAFKAYYMEPREVYLLLFDFVPWNEEEIGRTLIGEYNWELAPDTESTWRIGDGTAAFYNYIYYTVAGFTEFDTFRSNQIREGMIGREEALKAVDEENRPRFESMKWYFDTIGVDMERAVNVINAMPRLYRQRGR
;
A
#
# COMPACT_ATOMS: atom_id res chain seq x y z
N VAL A 1 17.23 8.77 -9.35
CA VAL A 1 16.32 7.59 -9.44
C VAL A 1 16.25 7.06 -10.86
N HIS A 2 15.99 5.76 -11.06
CA HIS A 2 15.96 5.12 -12.38
C HIS A 2 15.09 5.86 -13.41
N VAL A 3 13.90 6.35 -13.02
CA VAL A 3 13.03 7.15 -13.90
C VAL A 3 13.70 8.43 -14.41
N ASN A 4 14.36 9.20 -13.53
CA ASN A 4 15.09 10.42 -13.91
C ASN A 4 16.24 10.12 -14.87
N ASN A 5 16.88 8.95 -14.75
CA ASN A 5 17.93 8.52 -15.67
C ASN A 5 17.35 8.15 -17.04
N ILE A 6 16.26 7.37 -17.09
CA ILE A 6 15.57 7.02 -18.34
C ILE A 6 15.15 8.28 -19.09
N ARG A 7 14.59 9.27 -18.39
CA ARG A 7 14.19 10.54 -19.00
C ARG A 7 15.34 11.26 -19.69
N ARG A 8 16.49 11.37 -19.01
CA ARG A 8 17.69 11.97 -19.60
C ARG A 8 18.19 11.18 -20.81
N GLN A 9 18.09 9.86 -20.78
CA GLN A 9 18.52 8.98 -21.86
C GLN A 9 17.59 9.04 -23.08
N THR A 10 16.29 9.15 -22.86
CA THR A 10 15.26 9.09 -23.90
C THR A 10 14.82 10.46 -24.42
N GLY A 11 15.16 11.55 -23.73
CA GLY A 11 14.65 12.88 -24.03
C GLY A 11 13.17 13.07 -23.65
N ILE A 12 12.57 12.16 -22.88
CA ILE A 12 11.18 12.29 -22.44
C ILE A 12 11.09 13.36 -21.35
N HIS A 13 10.32 14.42 -21.65
CA HIS A 13 10.17 15.59 -20.79
C HIS A 13 8.94 15.54 -19.86
N CYS A 14 8.02 14.60 -20.06
CA CYS A 14 6.81 14.46 -19.25
C CYS A 14 6.50 12.98 -18.99
N ASP A 15 6.33 12.61 -17.72
CA ASP A 15 5.93 11.27 -17.34
C ASP A 15 4.43 11.25 -17.02
N ILE A 16 3.71 10.24 -17.51
CA ILE A 16 2.30 10.03 -17.15
C ILE A 16 2.23 8.95 -16.08
N TRP A 17 1.56 9.26 -14.98
CA TRP A 17 1.36 8.39 -13.84
C TRP A 17 -0.14 8.19 -13.62
N MET A 18 -0.52 7.06 -13.06
CA MET A 18 -1.93 6.67 -12.86
C MET A 18 -2.27 6.56 -11.38
N GLU A 19 -1.58 7.35 -10.53
CA GLU A 19 -1.87 7.41 -9.11
C GLU A 19 -3.31 7.93 -8.88
N ASN A 20 -4.08 7.19 -8.08
CA ASN A 20 -5.43 7.57 -7.69
C ASN A 20 -5.42 8.11 -6.25
N LYS A 21 -6.08 9.25 -6.01
CA LYS A 21 -6.15 9.89 -4.68
C LYS A 21 -6.84 9.02 -3.64
N LEU A 22 -7.75 8.13 -4.07
CA LEU A 22 -8.42 7.17 -3.19
C LEU A 22 -7.46 6.17 -2.53
N GLU A 23 -6.22 6.04 -3.02
CA GLU A 23 -5.20 5.16 -2.45
C GLU A 23 -4.43 5.80 -1.27
N ASN A 24 -4.73 7.05 -0.90
CA ASN A 24 -4.07 7.70 0.24
C ASN A 24 -4.33 6.92 1.54
N THR A 25 -3.25 6.43 2.15
CA THR A 25 -3.25 5.53 3.33
C THR A 25 -2.38 6.07 4.46
N ASP A 26 -2.82 7.14 5.10
CA ASP A 26 -2.05 7.80 6.18
C ASP A 26 -1.81 6.92 7.42
N PHE A 27 -2.67 5.92 7.66
CA PHE A 27 -2.55 5.04 8.83
C PHE A 27 -1.21 4.29 8.87
N LYS A 28 -0.59 4.01 7.71
CA LYS A 28 0.71 3.34 7.61
C LYS A 28 1.79 4.13 8.35
N ALA A 29 1.87 5.43 8.07
CA ALA A 29 2.76 6.34 8.79
C ALA A 29 2.27 6.60 10.23
N GLY A 30 0.96 6.45 10.47
CA GLY A 30 0.33 6.49 11.79
C GLY A 30 0.96 5.54 12.81
N PHE A 31 1.38 4.34 12.40
CA PHE A 31 2.09 3.40 13.28
C PHE A 31 3.46 3.93 13.76
N ALA A 32 4.08 4.84 13.00
CA ALA A 32 5.27 5.57 13.41
C ALA A 32 4.95 6.85 14.21
N GLY A 33 3.68 7.05 14.59
CA GLY A 33 3.17 8.21 15.32
C GLY A 33 3.06 9.47 14.47
N ILE A 34 3.03 9.37 13.15
CA ILE A 34 2.88 10.51 12.24
C ILE A 34 1.38 10.79 12.07
N LYS A 35 0.98 12.04 12.28
CA LYS A 35 -0.43 12.45 12.10
C LYS A 35 -0.79 12.44 10.61
N PRO A 36 -2.06 12.12 10.26
CA PRO A 36 -2.52 12.22 8.89
C PRO A 36 -2.37 13.65 8.37
N ASN A 37 -2.05 13.80 7.09
CA ASN A 37 -2.03 15.08 6.41
C ASN A 37 -3.03 15.02 5.25
N PHE A 38 -4.15 15.73 5.41
CA PHE A 38 -5.22 15.76 4.42
C PHE A 38 -4.99 16.77 3.29
N GLU A 39 -4.06 17.72 3.48
CA GLU A 39 -3.76 18.80 2.53
C GLU A 39 -2.50 18.50 1.71
N LYS A 40 -2.27 17.22 1.39
CA LYS A 40 -1.11 16.84 0.59
C LYS A 40 -1.33 17.20 -0.87
N GLU A 41 -0.31 17.76 -1.50
CA GLU A 41 -0.25 17.93 -2.96
C GLU A 41 -0.23 16.58 -3.71
N ARG A 42 0.29 15.51 -3.08
CA ARG A 42 0.34 14.14 -3.63
C ARG A 42 0.14 13.11 -2.51
N ILE A 43 -0.42 11.94 -2.79
CA ILE A 43 -0.72 10.97 -1.71
C ILE A 43 0.55 10.45 -1.03
N ASP A 44 1.64 10.34 -1.77
CA ASP A 44 2.93 9.85 -1.31
C ASP A 44 3.83 10.93 -0.69
N LYS A 45 3.47 12.22 -0.84
CA LYS A 45 4.24 13.33 -0.26
C LYS A 45 4.06 13.36 1.25
N GLN A 46 5.18 13.23 1.96
CA GLN A 46 5.25 13.35 3.41
C GLN A 46 5.83 14.71 3.82
N SER A 47 5.41 15.22 4.98
CA SER A 47 5.98 16.45 5.54
C SER A 47 7.47 16.27 5.91
N THR A 48 8.25 17.34 5.94
CA THR A 48 9.67 17.28 6.34
C THR A 48 9.84 16.65 7.73
N LEU A 49 8.93 16.97 8.67
CA LEU A 49 8.93 16.36 9.99
C LEU A 49 8.66 14.85 9.93
N ALA A 50 7.72 14.40 9.10
CA ALA A 50 7.45 12.98 8.89
C ALA A 50 8.66 12.25 8.31
N LYS A 51 9.34 12.85 7.32
CA LYS A 51 10.57 12.31 6.72
C LYS A 51 11.71 12.14 7.74
N LEU A 52 11.77 12.93 8.80
CA LEU A 52 12.73 12.75 9.90
C LEU A 52 12.24 11.73 10.95
N LYS A 53 10.95 11.79 11.29
CA LYS A 53 10.36 10.92 12.31
C LYS A 53 10.36 9.44 11.92
N MET A 54 10.12 9.12 10.64
CA MET A 54 10.11 7.73 10.15
C MET A 54 11.45 7.02 10.38
N PRO A 55 12.62 7.52 9.89
CA PRO A 55 13.91 6.89 10.17
C PRO A 55 14.20 6.73 11.66
N LEU A 56 13.90 7.73 12.48
CA LEU A 56 14.11 7.66 13.93
C LEU A 56 13.25 6.57 14.59
N TYR A 57 11.99 6.43 14.16
CA TYR A 57 11.10 5.37 14.62
C TYR A 57 11.67 3.98 14.27
N TYR A 58 12.08 3.75 13.03
CA TYR A 58 12.66 2.46 12.64
C TYR A 58 14.00 2.19 13.33
N ALA A 59 14.89 3.19 13.43
CA ALA A 59 16.16 3.08 14.13
C ALA A 59 15.96 2.66 15.60
N ARG A 60 15.00 3.27 16.30
CA ARG A 60 14.66 2.87 17.68
C ARG A 60 14.19 1.41 17.75
N ASN A 61 13.36 0.96 16.81
CA ASN A 61 12.91 -0.44 16.78
C ASN A 61 14.03 -1.42 16.44
N PHE A 62 14.98 -1.03 15.58
CA PHE A 62 16.16 -1.84 15.27
C PHE A 62 17.11 -1.96 16.46
N LEU A 63 17.16 -0.97 17.36
CA LEU A 63 17.89 -1.09 18.62
C LEU A 63 17.21 -2.07 19.60
N VAL A 64 15.88 -2.17 19.57
CA VAL A 64 15.12 -3.14 20.40
C VAL A 64 15.26 -4.56 19.84
N ASN A 65 15.33 -4.71 18.52
CA ASN A 65 15.58 -5.98 17.86
C ASN A 65 16.74 -5.85 16.85
N PRO A 66 17.99 -6.08 17.29
CA PRO A 66 19.18 -5.94 16.45
C PRO A 66 19.22 -6.89 15.25
N ALA A 67 18.38 -7.92 15.18
CA ALA A 67 18.30 -8.80 14.01
C ALA A 67 17.85 -8.05 12.72
N TYR A 68 17.24 -6.87 12.86
CA TYR A 68 16.95 -5.98 11.73
C TYR A 68 18.19 -5.23 11.20
N ILE A 69 19.31 -5.26 11.94
CA ILE A 69 20.59 -4.71 11.47
C ILE A 69 21.25 -5.76 10.59
N ASN A 70 21.04 -5.63 9.28
CA ASN A 70 21.51 -6.59 8.30
C ASN A 70 22.05 -5.88 7.04
N PRO A 71 22.66 -6.62 6.09
CA PRO A 71 23.27 -6.04 4.89
C PRO A 71 22.32 -5.27 3.95
N SER A 72 21.00 -5.36 4.12
CA SER A 72 20.03 -4.64 3.29
C SER A 72 19.80 -3.19 3.74
N ILE A 73 20.39 -2.73 4.85
CA ILE A 73 20.24 -1.35 5.34
C ILE A 73 20.60 -0.29 4.26
N PRO A 74 21.71 -0.42 3.51
CA PRO A 74 22.04 0.54 2.44
C PRO A 74 20.96 0.60 1.35
N ASP A 75 20.36 -0.55 1.00
CA ASP A 75 19.28 -0.62 0.01
C ASP A 75 18.01 0.06 0.53
N THR A 76 17.62 -0.22 1.78
CA THR A 76 16.50 0.42 2.46
C THR A 76 16.67 1.95 2.52
N TYR A 77 17.88 2.42 2.84
CA TYR A 77 18.18 3.85 2.86
C TYR A 77 18.13 4.48 1.46
N SER A 78 18.67 3.77 0.45
CA SER A 78 18.64 4.22 -0.94
C SER A 78 17.21 4.30 -1.47
N ALA A 79 16.36 3.32 -1.16
CA ALA A 79 14.94 3.33 -1.47
C ALA A 79 14.21 4.49 -0.78
N PHE A 80 14.49 4.74 0.51
CA PHE A 80 13.94 5.87 1.25
C PHE A 80 14.30 7.21 0.59
N LYS A 81 15.57 7.40 0.23
CA LYS A 81 16.04 8.61 -0.47
C LYS A 81 15.38 8.75 -1.83
N ALA A 82 15.33 7.67 -2.62
CA ALA A 82 14.68 7.64 -3.92
C ALA A 82 13.20 8.05 -3.84
N TYR A 83 12.49 7.55 -2.84
CA TYR A 83 11.06 7.78 -2.70
C TYR A 83 10.74 9.19 -2.18
N TYR A 84 11.43 9.65 -1.12
CA TYR A 84 11.07 10.87 -0.39
C TYR A 84 11.92 12.10 -0.71
N MET A 85 13.13 11.95 -1.25
CA MET A 85 14.07 13.07 -1.43
C MET A 85 14.35 13.41 -2.88
N GLU A 86 14.27 12.43 -3.79
CA GLU A 86 14.52 12.70 -5.21
C GLU A 86 13.44 13.64 -5.79
N PRO A 87 13.83 14.69 -6.52
CA PRO A 87 12.87 15.54 -7.21
C PRO A 87 12.13 14.78 -8.30
N ARG A 88 10.83 15.08 -8.41
CA ARG A 88 9.94 14.62 -9.48
C ARG A 88 9.42 15.88 -10.17
N GLU A 89 10.06 16.28 -11.25
CA GLU A 89 9.95 17.66 -11.76
C GLU A 89 8.83 17.86 -12.79
N VAL A 90 8.54 16.89 -13.66
CA VAL A 90 7.49 17.05 -14.68
C VAL A 90 6.76 15.73 -14.88
N TYR A 91 5.60 15.60 -14.26
CA TYR A 91 4.71 14.47 -14.43
C TYR A 91 3.24 14.94 -14.45
N LEU A 92 2.39 14.12 -15.07
CA LEU A 92 0.94 14.28 -15.06
C LEU A 92 0.32 13.07 -14.36
N LEU A 93 -0.65 13.31 -13.48
CA LEU A 93 -1.49 12.24 -12.95
C LEU A 93 -2.74 12.16 -13.81
N LEU A 94 -2.97 11.03 -14.48
CA LEU A 94 -4.11 10.84 -15.38
C LEU A 94 -5.43 11.16 -14.68
N PHE A 95 -5.59 10.69 -13.43
CA PHE A 95 -6.81 10.86 -12.65
C PHE A 95 -6.99 12.26 -12.05
N ASP A 96 -6.08 13.20 -12.30
CA ASP A 96 -6.36 14.63 -12.07
C ASP A 96 -7.22 15.23 -13.20
N PHE A 97 -7.27 14.57 -14.37
CA PHE A 97 -7.98 15.06 -15.55
C PHE A 97 -9.21 14.22 -15.91
N VAL A 98 -9.22 12.95 -15.51
CA VAL A 98 -10.33 12.02 -15.75
C VAL A 98 -10.81 11.47 -14.40
N PRO A 99 -12.13 11.43 -14.13
CA PRO A 99 -12.64 10.80 -12.93
C PRO A 99 -12.20 9.34 -12.85
N TRP A 100 -11.74 8.91 -11.68
CA TRP A 100 -11.49 7.49 -11.45
C TRP A 100 -12.83 6.78 -11.28
N ASN A 101 -13.14 5.79 -12.14
CA ASN A 101 -14.35 4.98 -12.06
C ASN A 101 -13.98 3.50 -12.13
N GLU A 102 -14.16 2.78 -11.02
CA GLU A 102 -13.75 1.38 -10.89
C GLU A 102 -14.42 0.45 -11.89
N GLU A 103 -15.73 0.64 -12.10
CA GLU A 103 -16.53 -0.19 -13.00
C GLU A 103 -16.10 0.02 -14.45
N GLU A 104 -15.92 1.28 -14.86
CA GLU A 104 -15.45 1.62 -16.21
C GLU A 104 -14.04 1.09 -16.45
N ILE A 105 -13.14 1.28 -15.49
CA ILE A 105 -11.76 0.80 -15.57
C ILE A 105 -11.77 -0.73 -15.66
N GLY A 106 -12.46 -1.42 -14.75
CA GLY A 106 -12.54 -2.88 -14.73
C GLY A 106 -13.12 -3.44 -16.03
N ARG A 107 -14.24 -2.89 -16.50
CA ARG A 107 -14.87 -3.27 -17.77
C ARG A 107 -13.93 -3.10 -18.96
N THR A 108 -13.20 -1.99 -19.01
CA THR A 108 -12.25 -1.70 -20.11
C THR A 108 -11.07 -2.67 -20.06
N LEU A 109 -10.42 -2.83 -18.91
CA LEU A 109 -9.23 -3.67 -18.78
C LEU A 109 -9.54 -5.15 -19.03
N ILE A 110 -10.66 -5.66 -18.50
CA ILE A 110 -11.07 -7.05 -18.65
C ILE A 110 -11.64 -7.28 -20.06
N GLY A 111 -12.57 -6.43 -20.50
CA GLY A 111 -13.34 -6.63 -21.73
C GLY A 111 -12.58 -6.28 -23.02
N GLU A 112 -11.75 -5.24 -23.00
CA GLU A 112 -11.06 -4.75 -24.20
C GLU A 112 -9.59 -5.17 -24.25
N TYR A 113 -8.93 -5.22 -23.08
CA TYR A 113 -7.50 -5.56 -22.99
C TYR A 113 -7.23 -6.98 -22.48
N ASN A 114 -8.27 -7.75 -22.18
CA ASN A 114 -8.17 -9.15 -21.72
C ASN A 114 -7.22 -9.31 -20.53
N TRP A 115 -7.29 -8.38 -19.57
CA TRP A 115 -6.50 -8.48 -18.34
C TRP A 115 -6.86 -9.73 -17.53
N GLU A 116 -5.82 -10.38 -17.02
CA GLU A 116 -5.97 -11.53 -16.12
C GLU A 116 -6.34 -11.07 -14.71
N LEU A 117 -7.23 -11.83 -14.07
CA LEU A 117 -7.62 -11.64 -12.69
C LEU A 117 -6.95 -12.69 -11.79
N ALA A 118 -6.73 -12.32 -10.54
CA ALA A 118 -6.27 -13.27 -9.55
C ALA A 118 -7.41 -14.24 -9.20
N PRO A 119 -7.16 -15.56 -9.09
CA PRO A 119 -8.20 -16.54 -8.78
C PRO A 119 -8.66 -16.50 -7.32
N ASP A 120 -7.95 -15.76 -6.46
CA ASP A 120 -8.14 -15.73 -5.02
C ASP A 120 -8.77 -14.42 -4.51
N THR A 121 -9.25 -13.55 -5.40
CA THR A 121 -10.00 -12.33 -5.04
C THR A 121 -10.87 -11.85 -6.19
N GLU A 122 -12.00 -11.21 -5.85
CA GLU A 122 -12.86 -10.52 -6.83
C GLU A 122 -12.36 -9.10 -7.15
N SER A 123 -11.45 -8.54 -6.33
CA SER A 123 -10.91 -7.21 -6.55
C SER A 123 -9.90 -7.21 -7.69
N THR A 124 -9.92 -6.17 -8.52
CA THR A 124 -8.88 -5.92 -9.54
C THR A 124 -7.72 -5.10 -8.97
N TRP A 125 -7.88 -4.54 -7.77
CA TRP A 125 -6.87 -3.73 -7.10
C TRP A 125 -5.96 -4.59 -6.23
N ARG A 126 -4.66 -4.25 -6.16
CA ARG A 126 -3.63 -5.00 -5.41
C ARG A 126 -3.44 -6.47 -5.81
N ILE A 127 -3.85 -6.87 -7.02
CA ILE A 127 -3.63 -8.24 -7.50
C ILE A 127 -2.20 -8.49 -8.01
N GLY A 128 -1.51 -7.45 -8.50
CA GLY A 128 -0.14 -7.55 -9.02
C GLY A 128 0.98 -7.38 -7.98
N ASP A 129 0.64 -7.06 -6.73
CA ASP A 129 1.60 -6.90 -5.63
C ASP A 129 1.52 -8.10 -4.69
N GLY A 130 2.48 -9.02 -4.80
CA GLY A 130 2.51 -10.21 -3.94
C GLY A 130 2.69 -9.90 -2.44
N THR A 131 3.22 -8.73 -2.10
CA THR A 131 3.35 -8.32 -0.70
C THR A 131 2.01 -7.86 -0.12
N ALA A 132 1.07 -7.45 -0.97
CA ALA A 132 -0.19 -6.85 -0.53
C ALA A 132 -1.06 -7.79 0.29
N ALA A 133 -1.15 -9.06 -0.13
CA ALA A 133 -1.84 -10.08 0.63
C ALA A 133 -1.24 -10.23 2.04
N PHE A 134 0.09 -10.16 2.16
CA PHE A 134 0.80 -10.32 3.43
C PHE A 134 0.62 -9.13 4.39
N TYR A 135 0.88 -7.90 3.95
CA TYR A 135 0.75 -6.76 4.88
C TYR A 135 -0.73 -6.50 5.24
N ASN A 136 -1.68 -6.74 4.33
CA ASN A 136 -3.10 -6.59 4.66
C ASN A 136 -3.56 -7.67 5.63
N TYR A 137 -3.02 -8.89 5.54
CA TYR A 137 -3.23 -9.91 6.58
C TYR A 137 -2.75 -9.41 7.95
N ILE A 138 -1.57 -8.79 8.05
CA ILE A 138 -1.08 -8.21 9.31
C ILE A 138 -2.02 -7.12 9.81
N TYR A 139 -2.36 -6.15 8.95
CA TYR A 139 -3.21 -5.02 9.33
C TYR A 139 -4.58 -5.48 9.79
N TYR A 140 -5.24 -6.37 9.03
CA TYR A 140 -6.54 -6.90 9.40
C TYR A 140 -6.46 -7.65 10.74
N THR A 141 -5.48 -8.54 10.86
CA THR A 141 -5.37 -9.43 12.01
C THR A 141 -5.02 -8.66 13.29
N VAL A 142 -4.12 -7.68 13.23
CA VAL A 142 -3.60 -6.95 14.39
C VAL A 142 -4.36 -5.66 14.68
N ALA A 143 -4.69 -4.89 13.65
CA ALA A 143 -5.32 -3.56 13.77
C ALA A 143 -6.83 -3.55 13.46
N GLY A 144 -7.35 -4.59 12.79
CA GLY A 144 -8.79 -4.74 12.52
C GLY A 144 -9.28 -4.01 11.27
N PHE A 145 -8.38 -3.54 10.41
CA PHE A 145 -8.66 -2.86 9.15
C PHE A 145 -7.45 -2.95 8.22
N THR A 146 -7.60 -2.64 6.93
CA THR A 146 -6.53 -2.73 5.93
C THR A 146 -6.48 -1.50 5.00
N GLU A 147 -5.71 -1.59 3.92
CA GLU A 147 -5.80 -0.64 2.82
C GLU A 147 -7.17 -0.64 2.13
N PHE A 148 -7.85 -1.78 2.03
CA PHE A 148 -9.18 -1.86 1.42
C PHE A 148 -10.18 -1.01 2.20
N ASP A 149 -10.16 -1.09 3.54
CA ASP A 149 -10.97 -0.24 4.41
C ASP A 149 -10.72 1.25 4.17
N THR A 150 -9.46 1.63 3.98
CA THR A 150 -9.12 3.03 3.71
C THR A 150 -9.59 3.47 2.33
N PHE A 151 -9.39 2.62 1.32
CA PHE A 151 -9.79 2.87 -0.07
C PHE A 151 -11.30 3.03 -0.20
N ARG A 152 -12.07 2.07 0.31
CA ARG A 152 -13.54 2.12 0.32
C ARG A 152 -14.05 3.30 1.16
N SER A 153 -13.38 3.63 2.27
CA SER A 153 -13.70 4.81 3.06
C SER A 153 -13.45 6.13 2.31
N ASN A 154 -12.40 6.21 1.48
CA ASN A 154 -12.17 7.35 0.59
C ASN A 154 -13.29 7.44 -0.46
N GLN A 155 -13.71 6.34 -1.08
CA GLN A 155 -14.82 6.36 -2.06
C GLN A 155 -16.14 6.84 -1.46
N ILE A 156 -16.45 6.45 -0.20
CA ILE A 156 -17.62 6.99 0.52
C ILE A 156 -17.51 8.50 0.69
N ARG A 157 -16.34 9.02 1.10
CA ARG A 157 -16.12 10.46 1.32
C ARG A 157 -16.28 11.28 0.04
N GLU A 158 -15.86 10.72 -1.09
CA GLU A 158 -16.03 11.32 -2.42
C GLU A 158 -17.44 11.11 -2.99
N GLY A 159 -18.34 10.44 -2.27
CA GLY A 159 -19.72 10.21 -2.69
C GLY A 159 -19.86 9.22 -3.86
N MET A 160 -18.84 8.40 -4.11
CA MET A 160 -18.80 7.47 -5.24
C MET A 160 -19.60 6.20 -4.99
N ILE A 161 -19.58 5.70 -3.75
CA ILE A 161 -20.31 4.50 -3.33
C ILE A 161 -20.99 4.72 -1.98
N GLY A 162 -22.02 3.91 -1.72
CA GLY A 162 -22.71 3.90 -0.43
C GLY A 162 -21.92 3.16 0.66
N ARG A 163 -22.26 3.43 1.92
CA ARG A 163 -21.66 2.73 3.08
C ARG A 163 -21.91 1.22 3.05
N GLU A 164 -23.13 0.80 2.70
CA GLU A 164 -23.49 -0.63 2.68
C GLU A 164 -22.71 -1.39 1.61
N GLU A 165 -22.58 -0.81 0.43
CA GLU A 165 -21.77 -1.32 -0.68
C GLU A 165 -20.30 -1.42 -0.29
N ALA A 166 -19.73 -0.36 0.27
CA ALA A 166 -18.36 -0.34 0.77
C ALA A 166 -18.10 -1.42 1.83
N LEU A 167 -19.03 -1.62 2.78
CA LEU A 167 -18.91 -2.66 3.81
C LEU A 167 -18.92 -4.06 3.20
N LYS A 168 -19.82 -4.31 2.24
CA LYS A 168 -19.86 -5.58 1.51
C LYS A 168 -18.56 -5.83 0.74
N ALA A 169 -18.01 -4.79 0.11
CA ALA A 169 -16.74 -4.90 -0.62
C ALA A 169 -15.58 -5.25 0.32
N VAL A 170 -15.39 -4.52 1.42
CA VAL A 170 -14.27 -4.81 2.35
C VAL A 170 -14.39 -6.18 3.03
N ASP A 171 -15.60 -6.69 3.25
CA ASP A 171 -15.81 -8.04 3.81
C ASP A 171 -15.30 -9.14 2.86
N GLU A 172 -15.37 -8.92 1.55
CA GLU A 172 -14.82 -9.82 0.53
C GLU A 172 -13.32 -9.59 0.33
N GLU A 173 -12.91 -8.34 0.15
CA GLU A 173 -11.54 -7.95 -0.18
C GLU A 173 -10.54 -8.23 0.95
N ASN A 174 -10.99 -8.18 2.21
CA ASN A 174 -10.16 -8.48 3.37
C ASN A 174 -10.01 -9.97 3.65
N ARG A 175 -10.65 -10.87 2.86
CA ARG A 175 -10.43 -12.30 3.04
C ARG A 175 -8.95 -12.65 2.86
N PRO A 176 -8.37 -13.45 3.77
CA PRO A 176 -6.97 -13.85 3.64
C PRO A 176 -6.70 -14.55 2.30
N ARG A 177 -5.81 -13.97 1.50
CA ARG A 177 -5.36 -14.51 0.22
C ARG A 177 -4.17 -15.45 0.42
N PHE A 178 -4.42 -16.63 1.00
CA PHE A 178 -3.35 -17.55 1.42
C PHE A 178 -2.49 -18.06 0.26
N GLU A 179 -3.07 -18.26 -0.93
CA GLU A 179 -2.31 -18.66 -2.13
C GLU A 179 -1.34 -17.56 -2.56
N SER A 180 -1.80 -16.31 -2.66
CA SER A 180 -0.92 -15.16 -2.93
C SER A 180 0.16 -14.97 -1.86
N MET A 181 -0.20 -15.14 -0.58
CA MET A 181 0.79 -15.11 0.51
C MET A 181 1.82 -16.22 0.34
N LYS A 182 1.38 -17.46 0.09
CA LYS A 182 2.28 -18.60 -0.10
C LYS A 182 3.26 -18.34 -1.23
N TRP A 183 2.76 -17.89 -2.38
CA TRP A 183 3.60 -17.53 -3.52
C TRP A 183 4.65 -16.46 -3.16
N TYR A 184 4.24 -15.42 -2.43
CA TYR A 184 5.16 -14.37 -1.99
C TYR A 184 6.25 -14.90 -1.06
N PHE A 185 5.87 -15.68 -0.05
CA PHE A 185 6.79 -16.29 0.93
C PHE A 185 7.77 -17.26 0.27
N ASP A 186 7.30 -18.10 -0.65
CA ASP A 186 8.14 -19.00 -1.44
C ASP A 186 9.15 -18.20 -2.28
N THR A 187 8.72 -17.07 -2.87
CA THR A 187 9.58 -16.19 -3.70
C THR A 187 10.71 -15.56 -2.90
N ILE A 188 10.46 -15.18 -1.64
CA ILE A 188 11.48 -14.54 -0.78
C ILE A 188 12.23 -15.55 0.10
N GLY A 189 11.90 -16.84 0.02
CA GLY A 189 12.56 -17.91 0.79
C GLY A 189 12.30 -17.83 2.30
N VAL A 190 11.09 -17.41 2.71
CA VAL A 190 10.69 -17.30 4.12
C VAL A 190 9.56 -18.28 4.44
N ASP A 191 9.62 -18.89 5.63
CA ASP A 191 8.58 -19.80 6.12
C ASP A 191 7.28 -19.04 6.44
N MET A 192 6.26 -19.24 5.59
CA MET A 192 4.94 -18.64 5.74
C MET A 192 4.23 -19.10 7.02
N GLU A 193 4.26 -20.40 7.34
CA GLU A 193 3.55 -20.95 8.49
C GLU A 193 4.08 -20.33 9.78
N ARG A 194 5.41 -20.25 9.91
CA ARG A 194 6.06 -19.56 11.01
C ARG A 194 5.64 -18.09 11.09
N ALA A 195 5.65 -17.37 9.97
CA ALA A 195 5.27 -15.96 9.95
C ALA A 195 3.80 -15.74 10.37
N VAL A 196 2.88 -16.54 9.83
CA VAL A 196 1.45 -16.49 10.16
C VAL A 196 1.21 -16.82 11.64
N ASN A 197 1.89 -17.84 12.19
CA ASN A 197 1.79 -18.19 13.60
C ASN A 197 2.26 -17.04 14.51
N VAL A 198 3.36 -16.38 14.16
CA VAL A 198 3.84 -15.20 14.89
C VAL A 198 2.81 -14.07 14.85
N ILE A 199 2.24 -13.77 13.67
CA ILE A 199 1.22 -12.72 13.50
C ILE A 199 -0.06 -13.04 14.29
N ASN A 200 -0.45 -14.31 14.30
CA ASN A 200 -1.63 -14.76 15.03
C ASN A 200 -1.45 -14.65 16.56
N ALA A 201 -0.23 -14.79 17.05
CA ALA A 201 0.12 -14.61 18.46
C ALA A 201 0.29 -13.14 18.87
N MET A 202 0.35 -12.18 17.93
CA MET A 202 0.50 -10.77 18.26
C MET A 202 -0.72 -10.25 19.06
N PRO A 203 -0.50 -9.43 20.10
CA PRO A 203 -1.59 -8.72 20.78
C PRO A 203 -2.39 -7.88 19.79
N ARG A 204 -3.72 -7.96 19.88
CA ARG A 204 -4.61 -7.16 19.02
C ARG A 204 -4.70 -5.73 19.55
N LEU A 205 -4.71 -4.76 18.63
CA LEU A 205 -4.85 -3.34 18.96
C LEU A 205 -6.31 -2.92 19.15
N TYR A 206 -7.25 -3.74 18.67
CA TYR A 206 -8.68 -3.56 18.87
C TYR A 206 -9.17 -4.42 20.04
N ARG A 207 -10.28 -3.97 20.67
CA ARG A 207 -10.96 -4.79 21.67
C ARG A 207 -11.57 -5.99 20.97
N GLN A 208 -11.12 -7.19 21.33
CA GLN A 208 -11.89 -8.38 21.03
C GLN A 208 -13.19 -8.28 21.81
N ARG A 209 -14.34 -8.26 21.11
CA ARG A 209 -15.62 -8.52 21.79
C ARG A 209 -15.47 -9.91 22.40
N GLY A 210 -15.64 -10.00 23.72
CA GLY A 210 -15.55 -11.27 24.43
C GLY A 210 -16.43 -12.31 23.76
N ARG A 211 -15.89 -13.52 23.61
CA ARG A 211 -16.68 -14.71 23.29
C ARG A 211 -17.75 -14.93 24.36
#